data_AF-A0A971RCG4-F1
#
_entry.id   AF-A0A971RCG4-F1
#
_cell.length_a   1.000
_cell.length_b   1.000
_cell.length_c   1.000
_cell.angle_alpha   90.00
_cell.angle_beta   90.00
_cell.angle_gamma   90.00
#
_symmetry.space_group_name_H-M   'P 1'
#
loop_
_entity.id
_entity.type
_entity.pdbx_description
1 polymer ?
#
loop_
_entity_poly.entity_id
_entity_poly.type
_entity_poly.pdbx_seq_one_letter_code
_entity_poly.pdbx_strand_id
1 'polypeptide(L)' 'MTSQERAALAVVWLNDGAQLTTAELAERLGMTWGGAWRLMHRLARVLPIDQEDGRWFRVEPL' A
#
# COMPACT_ATOMS: atom_id res chain seq x y z
N MET A 1 -8.39 -6.27 12.62
CA MET A 1 -7.26 -6.51 11.70
C MET A 1 -5.97 -6.04 12.34
N THR A 2 -4.93 -6.88 12.35
CA THR A 2 -3.57 -6.54 12.78
C THR A 2 -2.88 -5.69 11.72
N SER A 3 -1.72 -5.11 12.05
CA SER A 3 -0.94 -4.36 11.06
C SER A 3 -0.32 -5.28 10.00
N GLN A 4 -0.07 -6.55 10.32
CA GLN A 4 0.45 -7.54 9.36
C GLN A 4 -0.63 -7.97 8.35
N GLU A 5 -1.86 -8.20 8.81
CA GLU A 5 -2.99 -8.51 7.91
C GLU A 5 -3.27 -7.35 6.94
N ARG A 6 -3.22 -6.10 7.44
CA ARG A 6 -3.36 -4.92 6.58
C ARG A 6 -2.26 -4.82 5.52
N ALA A 7 -1.01 -5.09 5.92
CA ALA A 7 0.12 -5.13 5.01
C ALA A 7 -0.10 -6.16 3.89
N ALA A 8 -0.51 -7.37 4.26
CA ALA A 8 -0.75 -8.46 3.30
C ALA A 8 -1.82 -8.09 2.27
N LEU A 9 -2.95 -7.53 2.70
CA LEU A 9 -4.02 -7.10 1.80
C LEU A 9 -3.57 -5.99 0.85
N ALA A 10 -2.87 -4.97 1.36
CA ALA A 10 -2.34 -3.89 0.53
C ALA A 10 -1.43 -4.44 -0.58
N VAL A 11 -0.52 -5.34 -0.22
CA VAL A 11 0.42 -5.95 -1.18
C VAL A 11 -0.32 -6.82 -2.21
N VAL A 12 -1.30 -7.62 -1.80
CA VAL A 12 -2.11 -8.43 -2.73
C VAL A 12 -2.78 -7.54 -3.77
N TRP A 13 -3.43 -6.44 -3.35
CA TRP A 13 -4.08 -5.54 -4.30
C TRP A 13 -3.11 -4.91 -5.29
N LEU A 14 -1.94 -4.46 -4.82
CA LEU A 14 -0.93 -3.87 -5.73
C LEU A 14 -0.32 -4.93 -6.66
N ASN A 15 -0.13 -6.16 -6.19
CA ASN A 15 0.36 -7.26 -7.03
C ASN A 15 -0.62 -7.63 -8.15
N ASP A 16 -1.92 -7.50 -7.90
CA ASP A 16 -2.99 -7.69 -8.88
C ASP A 16 -3.16 -6.49 -9.82
N GLY A 17 -2.31 -5.46 -9.70
CA GLY A 17 -2.29 -4.29 -10.58
C GLY A 17 -3.14 -3.13 -10.11
N ALA A 18 -3.67 -3.14 -8.88
CA ALA A 18 -4.37 -1.99 -8.34
C ALA A 18 -3.43 -0.78 -8.22
N GLN A 19 -3.96 0.42 -8.50
CA GLN A 19 -3.29 1.69 -8.26
C GLN A 19 -4.13 2.52 -7.30
N LEU A 20 -3.71 2.57 -6.04
CA LEU A 20 -4.54 3.11 -4.96
C LEU A 20 -3.88 4.31 -4.30
N THR A 21 -4.66 5.34 -4.04
CA THR A 21 -4.26 6.42 -3.16
C THR A 21 -4.15 5.95 -1.72
N THR A 22 -3.38 6.69 -0.90
CA THR A 22 -3.33 6.45 0.55
C THR A 22 -4.71 6.54 1.21
N ALA A 23 -5.61 7.38 0.69
CA ALA A 23 -6.97 7.52 1.20
C ALA A 23 -7.81 6.28 0.93
N GLU A 24 -7.79 5.76 -0.31
CA GLU A 24 -8.48 4.51 -0.66
C GLU A 24 -7.94 3.32 0.14
N LEU A 25 -6.62 3.25 0.35
CA LEU A 25 -6.01 2.23 1.21
C LEU A 25 -6.48 2.37 2.67
N ALA A 26 -6.52 3.58 3.22
CA ALA A 26 -6.96 3.84 4.58
C ALA A 26 -8.42 3.39 4.79
N GLU A 27 -9.30 3.73 3.85
CA GLU A 27 -10.70 3.31 3.86
C GLU A 27 -10.83 1.78 3.79
N ARG A 28 -10.21 1.13 2.80
CA ARG A 28 -10.30 -0.33 2.60
C ARG A 28 -9.69 -1.13 3.76
N LEU A 29 -8.63 -0.61 4.39
CA LEU A 29 -7.95 -1.26 5.50
C LEU A 29 -8.55 -0.92 6.87
N GLY A 30 -9.56 -0.04 6.92
CA GLY A 30 -10.20 0.40 8.16
C GLY A 30 -9.22 1.08 9.12
N MET A 31 -8.37 1.98 8.61
CA MET A 31 -7.37 2.68 9.43
C MET A 31 -7.26 4.16 9.08
N THR A 32 -6.52 4.93 9.89
CA THR A 32 -6.31 6.35 9.60
C THR A 32 -5.42 6.54 8.38
N TRP A 33 -5.62 7.65 7.67
CA TRP A 33 -4.79 8.04 6.53
C TRP A 33 -3.29 8.03 6.88
N GLY A 34 -2.89 8.65 7.99
CA GLY A 34 -1.49 8.67 8.44
C GLY A 34 -0.96 7.31 8.89
N GLY A 35 -1.85 6.37 9.24
CA GLY A 35 -1.51 4.96 9.46
C GLY A 35 -1.21 4.24 8.14
N ALA A 36 -2.07 4.40 7.14
CA ALA A 36 -1.89 3.83 5.80
C ALA A 36 -0.65 4.40 5.11
N TRP A 37 -0.41 5.71 5.21
CA TRP A 37 0.79 6.36 4.67
C TRP A 37 2.08 5.74 5.23
N ARG A 38 2.17 5.63 6.56
CA ARG A 38 3.33 5.00 7.23
C ARG A 38 3.47 3.51 6.88
N LEU A 39 2.35 2.80 6.72
CA LEU A 39 2.35 1.40 6.30
C LEU A 39 2.96 1.25 4.91
N MET A 40 2.48 2.02 3.93
CA MET A 40 2.95 1.96 2.55
C MET A 40 4.43 2.33 2.41
N HIS A 41 4.88 3.40 3.07
CA HIS A 41 6.31 3.73 3.08
C HIS A 41 7.17 2.63 3.72
N ARG A 42 6.67 1.91 4.74
CA ARG A 42 7.42 0.78 5.31
C ARG A 42 7.51 -0.39 4.33
N LEU A 43 6.47 -0.62 3.54
CA LEU A 43 6.42 -1.67 2.52
C LEU A 43 7.34 -1.35 1.34
N ALA A 44 7.28 -0.13 0.81
CA ALA A 44 8.12 0.34 -0.30
C ALA A 44 9.63 0.26 -0.01
N ARG A 45 10.05 0.19 1.26
CA ARG A 45 11.46 -0.01 1.63
C ARG A 45 12.00 -1.40 1.30
N VAL A 46 11.14 -2.40 1.15
CA VAL A 46 11.55 -3.82 1.00
C VAL A 46 10.80 -4.56 -0.09
N LEU A 47 9.78 -3.95 -0.69
CA LEU A 47 8.99 -4.51 -1.78
C LEU A 47 9.08 -3.58 -3.01
N PRO A 48 8.90 -4.13 -4.23
CA PRO A 48 8.89 -3.34 -5.46
C PRO A 48 7.56 -2.57 -5.60
N ILE A 49 7.39 -1.56 -4.75
CA ILE A 49 6.23 -0.68 -4.67
C ILE A 49 6.74 0.74 -4.75
N ASP A 50 6.11 1.54 -5.60
CA ASP A 50 6.41 2.98 -5.72
C ASP A 50 5.14 3.82 -5.61
N GLN A 51 5.31 5.14 -5.54
CA GLN A 51 4.22 6.11 -5.52
C GLN A 51 4.45 7.23 -6.55
N GLU A 52 3.47 7.41 -7.43
CA GLU A 52 3.44 8.48 -8.44
C GLU A 52 2.05 9.11 -8.45
N ASP A 53 1.98 10.44 -8.56
CA ASP A 53 0.72 11.20 -8.51
C ASP A 53 -0.21 10.82 -7.35
N GLY A 54 0.39 10.49 -6.21
CA GLY A 54 -0.32 10.09 -4.99
C GLY A 54 -0.89 8.67 -5.00
N ARG A 55 -0.68 7.89 -6.07
CA ARG A 55 -1.11 6.49 -6.21
C ARG A 55 0.05 5.53 -5.99
N TRP A 56 -0.19 4.53 -5.17
CA TRP A 56 0.72 3.41 -4.93
C TRP A 56 0.49 2.32 -5.97
N PHE A 57 1.57 1.76 -6.50
CA PHE A 57 1.52 0.68 -7.50
C PHE A 57 2.73 -0.24 -7.37
N ARG A 58 2.59 -1.47 -7.87
CA ARG A 58 3.71 -2.40 -8.00
C ARG A 58 4.57 -1.99 -9.20
N VAL A 59 5.88 -2.00 -9.01
CA VAL A 59 6.87 -1.91 -10.10
C VAL A 59 7.48 -3.28 -10.39
N GLU A 60 8.06 -3.44 -11.58
CA GLU A 60 8.86 -4.63 -11.88
C GLU A 60 10.20 -4.56 -11.13
N PRO A 61 10.60 -5.60 -10.39
CA PRO A 61 11.93 -5.64 -9.80
C PRO A 61 12.97 -5.67 -10.92
N LEU A 62 13.99 -4.81 -10.78
CA LEU A 62 15.21 -4.85 -11.62
C LEU A 62 15.98 -6.16 -11.43
#